data_AF-A0A507E9A3-F1
#
_entry.id   AF-A0A507E9A3-F1
#
_cell.length_a   1.000
_cell.length_b   1.000
_cell.length_c   1.000
_cell.angle_alpha   90.00
_cell.angle_beta   90.00
_cell.angle_gamma   90.00
#
_symmetry.space_group_name_H-M   'P 1'
#
loop_
_entity.id
_entity.type
_entity.pdbx_description
1 polymer ?
#
loop_
_entity_poly.entity_id
_entity_poly.type
_entity_poly.pdbx_seq_one_letter_code
_entity_poly.pdbx_strand_id
1 'polypeptide(L)'
;MPSDKDTLIEMGFSPAKVVKALQVTKNAGLQPAMDWLFAHAEDPDPTDEELASGDGGEGRPGDGSVAEDEGVITPEQATAQSLKCDDCGRLLRDAAAAEFHAVKSGHTNFSESTEAIKPLTEEEKAAKLAELQARLAAKREEKRRLEAEDAKGRERVRRATGKEMTELKEKIKEQEMQKALEAKKKEKEDDRKAKEKIKAQIEADKRERARKVEERKLAAQGISTTQRQVEAKPAPAPAIVSKNYDETRLQIRLPDGAPITQTFRADDQLSAVYDFVAKSRPGTSFKLLQTFPRKVLDGDDRSKTLKELNLVPSAALMAQ
;
A
#
# COMPACT_ATOMS: atom_id res chain seq x y z
N MET A 1 17.71 10.30 -28.71
CA MET A 1 17.10 9.08 -28.15
C MET A 1 17.80 8.82 -26.84
N PRO A 2 17.11 8.75 -25.69
CA PRO A 2 17.73 8.29 -24.45
C PRO A 2 18.32 6.90 -24.68
N SER A 3 19.51 6.62 -24.14
CA SER A 3 20.10 5.30 -24.29
C SER A 3 19.34 4.30 -23.41
N ASP A 4 19.29 3.02 -23.78
CA ASP A 4 18.61 1.98 -23.00
C ASP A 4 19.13 1.95 -21.55
N LYS A 5 20.41 2.28 -21.34
CA LYS A 5 21.02 2.46 -20.02
C LYS A 5 20.35 3.58 -19.22
N ASP A 6 20.14 4.74 -19.83
CA ASP A 6 19.55 5.90 -19.15
C ASP A 6 18.11 5.62 -18.76
N THR A 7 17.34 4.95 -19.64
CA THR A 7 15.95 4.57 -19.35
C THR A 7 15.86 3.59 -18.18
N LEU A 8 16.75 2.60 -18.10
CA LEU A 8 16.76 1.64 -16.98
C LEU A 8 17.18 2.29 -15.65
N ILE A 9 18.11 3.25 -15.68
CA ILE A 9 18.49 4.02 -14.50
C ILE A 9 17.32 4.91 -14.05
N GLU A 10 16.60 5.54 -14.98
CA GLU A 10 15.42 6.35 -14.70
C GLU A 10 14.25 5.53 -14.11
N MET A 11 14.16 4.24 -14.47
CA MET A 11 13.23 3.28 -13.88
C MET A 11 13.62 2.82 -12.46
N GLY A 12 14.76 3.26 -11.94
CA GLY A 12 15.21 3.03 -10.56
C GLY A 12 16.11 1.81 -10.36
N PHE A 13 16.66 1.23 -11.43
CA PHE A 13 17.63 0.14 -11.32
C PHE A 13 19.05 0.66 -11.05
N SER A 14 19.81 -0.08 -10.24
CA SER A 14 21.21 0.25 -9.91
C SER A 14 22.07 0.34 -11.19
N PRO A 15 22.87 1.42 -11.39
CA PRO A 15 23.64 1.63 -12.61
C PRO A 15 24.64 0.50 -12.87
N ALA A 16 25.17 -0.14 -11.82
CA ALA A 16 26.05 -1.29 -11.92
C ALA A 16 25.33 -2.51 -12.51
N LYS A 17 24.11 -2.79 -12.04
CA LYS A 17 23.27 -3.88 -12.57
C LYS A 17 22.84 -3.63 -14.00
N VAL A 18 22.50 -2.38 -14.35
CA VAL A 18 22.12 -2.01 -15.72
C VAL A 18 23.26 -2.26 -16.71
N VAL A 19 24.50 -1.94 -16.35
CA VAL A 19 25.67 -2.21 -17.20
C VAL A 19 25.88 -3.72 -17.38
N LYS A 20 25.78 -4.51 -16.30
CA LYS A 20 25.88 -5.98 -16.36
C LYS A 20 24.76 -6.58 -17.22
N ALA A 21 23.53 -6.10 -17.07
CA ALA A 21 22.37 -6.55 -17.85
C ALA A 21 22.55 -6.26 -19.35
N LEU A 22 23.00 -5.06 -19.71
CA LEU A 22 23.26 -4.69 -21.10
C LEU A 22 24.42 -5.48 -21.71
N GLN A 23 25.43 -5.80 -20.90
CA GLN A 23 26.57 -6.63 -21.32
C GLN A 23 26.16 -8.09 -21.55
N VAL A 24 25.40 -8.69 -20.62
CA VAL A 24 24.91 -10.07 -20.74
C VAL A 24 23.92 -10.22 -21.90
N THR A 25 23.05 -9.24 -22.08
CA THR A 25 22.09 -9.21 -23.19
C THR A 25 22.68 -8.71 -24.51
N LYS A 26 24.00 -8.40 -24.55
CA LYS A 26 24.73 -7.91 -25.73
C LYS A 26 24.04 -6.72 -26.42
N ASN A 27 23.47 -5.80 -25.64
CA ASN A 27 22.69 -4.66 -26.12
C ASN A 27 21.54 -5.06 -27.09
N ALA A 28 20.86 -6.19 -26.83
CA ALA A 28 19.72 -6.64 -27.62
C ALA A 28 18.45 -5.75 -27.47
N GLY A 29 18.54 -4.66 -26.70
CA GLY A 29 17.49 -3.68 -26.47
C GLY A 29 17.06 -3.59 -25.00
N LEU A 30 16.17 -2.64 -24.71
CA LEU A 30 15.65 -2.36 -23.36
C LEU A 30 14.94 -3.57 -22.72
N GLN A 31 14.08 -4.26 -23.46
CA GLN A 31 13.22 -5.32 -22.91
C GLN A 31 14.01 -6.56 -22.43
N PRO A 32 14.97 -7.11 -23.22
CA PRO A 32 15.84 -8.18 -22.74
C PRO A 32 16.64 -7.80 -21.49
N ALA A 33 17.11 -6.56 -21.42
CA ALA A 33 17.85 -6.07 -20.25
C ALA A 33 16.94 -5.95 -19.01
N MET A 34 15.69 -5.52 -19.16
CA MET A 34 14.70 -5.52 -18.08
C MET A 34 14.40 -6.92 -17.57
N ASP A 35 14.16 -7.88 -18.47
CA ASP A 35 13.84 -9.27 -18.08
C ASP A 35 15.00 -9.91 -17.30
N TRP A 36 16.25 -9.60 -17.68
CA TRP A 36 17.43 -10.05 -16.94
C TRP A 36 17.54 -9.37 -15.57
N LEU A 37 17.30 -8.06 -15.49
CA LEU A 37 17.31 -7.30 -14.23
C LEU A 37 16.25 -7.79 -13.24
N PHE A 38 15.06 -8.15 -13.72
CA PHE A 38 14.00 -8.71 -12.87
C PHE A 38 14.32 -10.12 -12.39
N ALA A 39 14.93 -10.96 -13.23
CA ALA A 39 15.33 -12.30 -12.84
C ALA A 39 16.46 -12.31 -11.79
N HIS A 40 17.28 -11.24 -11.74
CA HIS A 40 18.44 -11.10 -10.83
C HIS A 40 18.26 -9.94 -9.85
N ALA A 41 17.01 -9.59 -9.51
CA ALA A 41 16.69 -8.46 -8.64
C ALA A 41 17.12 -8.66 -7.17
N GLU A 42 17.17 -9.92 -6.71
CA GLU A 42 17.55 -10.30 -5.35
C GLU A 42 19.07 -10.54 -5.18
N ASP A 43 19.84 -10.54 -6.27
CA ASP A 43 21.29 -10.70 -6.20
C ASP A 43 21.95 -9.41 -5.70
N PRO A 44 23.04 -9.51 -4.90
CA PRO A 44 23.78 -8.33 -4.46
C PRO A 44 24.32 -7.55 -5.67
N ASP A 45 24.40 -6.22 -5.54
CA ASP A 45 24.93 -5.38 -6.62
C ASP A 45 26.37 -5.79 -6.96
N PRO A 46 26.69 -5.98 -8.25
CA PRO A 46 28.03 -6.38 -8.65
C PRO A 46 29.03 -5.28 -8.30
N THR A 47 30.17 -5.66 -7.73
CA THR A 47 31.25 -4.73 -7.42
C THR A 47 31.91 -4.23 -8.70
N ASP A 48 32.57 -3.07 -8.64
CA ASP A 48 33.26 -2.49 -9.81
C ASP A 48 34.32 -3.43 -10.42
N GLU A 49 34.85 -4.38 -9.63
CA GLU A 49 35.76 -5.44 -10.08
C GLU A 49 35.09 -6.51 -10.96
N GLU A 50 33.82 -6.85 -10.69
CA GLU A 50 33.03 -7.78 -11.52
C GLU A 50 32.61 -7.15 -12.86
N LEU A 51 32.46 -5.82 -12.92
CA LEU A 51 32.12 -5.10 -14.14
C LEU A 51 33.32 -4.95 -15.08
N ALA A 52 34.54 -4.97 -14.55
CA ALA A 52 35.78 -4.90 -15.33
C ALA A 52 36.18 -6.25 -15.95
N SER A 53 35.67 -7.36 -15.40
CA SER A 53 36.05 -8.73 -15.76
C SER A 53 34.97 -9.39 -16.63
N GLY A 54 34.78 -8.92 -17.86
CA GLY A 54 33.82 -9.51 -18.79
C GLY A 54 34.37 -10.72 -19.55
N ASP A 55 34.02 -11.94 -19.16
CA ASP A 55 33.88 -13.09 -20.07
C ASP A 55 32.91 -14.14 -19.48
N GLY A 56 32.01 -14.67 -20.31
CA GLY A 56 30.84 -15.44 -19.87
C GLY A 56 31.06 -16.95 -19.75
N GLY A 57 30.25 -17.59 -18.90
CA GLY A 57 30.02 -19.03 -18.95
C GLY A 57 29.74 -19.68 -17.60
N GLU A 58 28.48 -20.07 -17.38
CA GLU A 58 28.03 -21.00 -16.34
C GLU A 58 28.85 -22.30 -16.29
N GLY A 59 29.25 -22.73 -15.09
CA GLY A 59 29.97 -24.00 -14.94
C GLY A 59 30.47 -24.41 -13.55
N ARG A 60 29.55 -24.60 -12.59
CA ARG A 60 29.65 -25.57 -11.46
C ARG A 60 30.56 -25.21 -10.25
N PRO A 61 30.13 -25.53 -8.99
CA PRO A 61 30.80 -25.07 -7.79
C PRO A 61 32.03 -25.95 -7.48
N GLY A 62 33.17 -25.30 -7.32
CA GLY A 62 34.44 -25.93 -6.98
C GLY A 62 35.23 -25.06 -6.02
N ASP A 63 35.21 -25.49 -4.77
CA ASP A 63 36.29 -25.33 -3.80
C ASP A 63 36.70 -23.90 -3.39
N GLY A 64 35.98 -23.40 -2.38
CA GLY A 64 36.50 -22.37 -1.50
C GLY A 64 37.62 -22.95 -0.64
N SER A 65 38.86 -22.74 -1.06
CA SER A 65 40.05 -22.81 -0.21
C SER A 65 40.83 -21.49 -0.30
N VAL A 66 40.22 -20.40 0.17
CA VAL A 66 41.03 -19.28 0.68
C VAL A 66 41.21 -19.52 2.17
N ALA A 67 42.20 -20.37 2.43
CA ALA A 67 42.86 -20.40 3.72
C ALA A 67 43.31 -18.98 4.03
N GLU A 68 43.03 -18.55 5.26
CA GLU A 68 43.64 -17.38 5.86
C GLU A 68 45.15 -17.64 5.96
N ASP A 69 45.87 -17.39 4.87
CA ASP A 69 47.33 -17.31 4.87
C ASP A 69 47.71 -15.94 5.47
N GLU A 70 47.56 -15.85 6.79
CA GLU A 70 48.32 -14.87 7.56
C GLU A 70 49.79 -15.22 7.32
N GLY A 71 50.42 -14.53 6.37
CA GLY A 71 51.78 -14.73 5.85
C GLY A 71 52.86 -14.88 6.91
N VAL A 72 52.86 -16.03 7.58
CA VAL A 72 53.80 -16.47 8.59
C VAL A 72 54.73 -17.47 7.93
N ILE A 73 56.01 -17.14 8.01
CA ILE A 73 57.11 -17.73 7.26
C ILE A 73 57.21 -19.25 7.48
N THR A 74 57.41 -20.01 6.39
CA THR A 74 57.85 -21.41 6.40
C THR A 74 59.34 -21.50 6.05
N PRO A 75 60.12 -22.37 6.70
CA PRO A 75 61.60 -22.39 6.66
C PRO A 75 62.20 -22.76 5.31
N GLU A 76 61.43 -23.35 4.41
CA GLU A 76 61.89 -23.70 3.06
C GLU A 76 61.74 -22.53 2.07
N GLN A 77 61.10 -21.44 2.49
CA GLN A 77 60.88 -20.24 1.68
C GLN A 77 61.53 -18.99 2.31
N ALA A 78 62.54 -19.19 3.15
CA ALA A 78 63.47 -18.15 3.57
C ALA A 78 64.36 -17.77 2.37
N THR A 79 63.78 -17.06 1.41
CA THR A 79 64.56 -16.22 0.51
C THR A 79 65.24 -15.15 1.37
N ALA A 80 66.50 -14.84 1.06
CA ALA A 80 67.44 -14.09 1.90
C ALA A 80 67.07 -12.61 2.21
N GLN A 81 65.80 -12.22 2.12
CA GLN A 81 65.27 -10.88 2.32
C GLN A 81 63.90 -10.93 3.03
N SER A 82 63.82 -11.38 4.29
CA SER A 82 62.63 -11.16 5.13
C SER A 82 62.60 -9.70 5.61
N LEU A 83 61.45 -9.03 5.48
CA LEU A 83 61.24 -7.64 5.89
C LEU A 83 60.57 -7.63 7.28
N LYS A 84 61.16 -7.02 8.30
CA LYS A 84 60.47 -6.71 9.56
C LYS A 84 59.77 -5.37 9.43
N CYS A 85 58.54 -5.27 9.91
CA CYS A 85 57.90 -3.99 10.15
C CYS A 85 58.46 -3.39 11.45
N ASP A 86 59.05 -2.20 11.41
CA ASP A 86 59.61 -1.54 12.60
C ASP A 86 58.53 -0.94 13.51
N ASP A 87 57.33 -0.69 12.97
CA ASP A 87 56.22 -0.11 13.72
C ASP A 87 55.53 -1.14 14.64
N CYS A 88 55.53 -2.42 14.25
CA CYS A 88 54.90 -3.49 15.05
C CYS A 88 55.76 -4.74 15.27
N GLY A 89 57.02 -4.73 14.81
CA GLY A 89 57.97 -5.82 14.98
C GLY A 89 57.63 -7.12 14.22
N ARG A 90 56.66 -7.09 13.28
CA ARG A 90 56.20 -8.30 12.58
C ARG A 90 57.14 -8.62 11.42
N LEU A 91 57.67 -9.84 11.41
CA LEU A 91 58.50 -10.36 10.32
C LEU A 91 57.62 -10.81 9.15
N LEU A 92 57.93 -10.31 7.96
CA LEU A 92 57.21 -10.52 6.71
C LEU A 92 58.12 -11.24 5.74
N ARG A 93 57.50 -12.10 4.95
CA ARG A 93 58.18 -13.10 4.14
C ARG A 93 58.74 -12.53 2.83
N ASP A 94 58.00 -11.63 2.20
CA ASP A 94 58.32 -11.01 0.93
C ASP A 94 57.72 -9.60 0.85
N ALA A 95 58.06 -8.86 -0.20
CA ALA A 95 57.54 -7.52 -0.44
C ALA A 95 56.01 -7.50 -0.57
N ALA A 96 55.40 -8.55 -1.12
CA ALA A 96 53.95 -8.67 -1.26
C ALA A 96 53.24 -8.81 0.09
N ALA A 97 53.81 -9.55 1.04
CA ALA A 97 53.31 -9.64 2.41
C ALA A 97 53.48 -8.30 3.15
N ALA A 98 54.57 -7.57 2.91
CA ALA A 98 54.78 -6.23 3.46
C ALA A 98 53.77 -5.22 2.93
N GLU A 99 53.44 -5.25 1.65
CA GLU A 99 52.38 -4.45 1.05
C GLU A 99 51.00 -4.79 1.63
N PHE A 100 50.68 -6.08 1.77
CA PHE A 100 49.42 -6.50 2.37
C PHE A 100 49.31 -6.07 3.84
N HIS A 101 50.41 -6.14 4.58
CA HIS A 101 50.49 -5.64 5.96
C HIS A 101 50.32 -4.13 6.00
N ALA A 102 50.96 -3.39 5.09
CA ALA A 102 50.81 -1.94 4.99
C ALA A 102 49.35 -1.53 4.73
N VAL A 103 48.63 -2.26 3.88
CA VAL A 103 47.20 -1.99 3.60
C VAL A 103 46.30 -2.34 4.79
N LYS A 104 46.57 -3.45 5.47
CA LYS A 104 45.72 -3.95 6.56
C LYS A 104 45.96 -3.22 7.89
N SER A 105 47.20 -2.85 8.20
CA SER A 105 47.56 -2.21 9.47
C SER A 105 48.09 -0.78 9.33
N GLY A 106 48.29 -0.26 8.12
CA GLY A 106 48.72 1.13 7.89
C GLY A 106 50.21 1.39 8.19
N HIS A 107 51.02 0.35 8.40
CA HIS A 107 52.44 0.49 8.71
C HIS A 107 53.28 0.56 7.44
N THR A 108 54.24 1.49 7.40
CA THR A 108 55.04 1.76 6.19
C THR A 108 56.55 1.59 6.42
N ASN A 109 56.98 1.43 7.67
CA ASN A 109 58.39 1.31 7.99
C ASN A 109 58.79 -0.17 8.05
N PHE A 110 59.51 -0.62 7.03
CA PHE A 110 60.01 -1.99 6.92
C PHE A 110 61.53 -2.00 6.78
N SER A 111 62.21 -2.84 7.56
CA SER A 111 63.66 -3.07 7.44
C SER A 111 63.95 -4.53 7.20
N GLU A 112 65.06 -4.84 6.52
CA GLU A 112 65.43 -6.22 6.23
C GLU A 112 66.01 -6.88 7.49
N SER A 113 65.41 -7.99 7.95
CA SER A 113 65.86 -8.76 9.12
C SER A 113 66.18 -10.18 8.72
N THR A 114 67.35 -10.70 9.10
CA THR A 114 67.87 -12.03 8.74
C THR A 114 67.46 -13.15 9.72
N GLU A 115 66.46 -12.91 10.57
CA GLU A 115 66.03 -13.88 11.57
C GLU A 115 65.08 -14.92 10.96
N ALA A 116 65.63 -16.12 10.72
CA ALA A 116 64.87 -17.28 10.28
C ALA A 116 63.87 -17.73 11.36
N ILE A 117 62.57 -17.57 11.08
CA ILE A 117 61.50 -18.04 11.97
C ILE A 117 61.46 -19.57 11.96
N LYS A 118 61.40 -20.16 13.16
CA LYS A 118 61.33 -21.61 13.35
C LYS A 118 59.99 -22.16 12.79
N PRO A 119 60.01 -23.20 11.93
CA PRO A 119 58.79 -23.81 11.40
C PRO A 119 57.88 -24.32 12.51
N LEU A 120 56.58 -24.02 12.36
CA LEU A 120 55.53 -24.76 13.05
C LEU A 120 55.60 -26.24 12.63
N THR A 121 55.48 -27.14 13.61
CA THR A 121 55.63 -28.59 13.38
C THR A 121 54.55 -29.11 12.44
N GLU A 122 54.85 -30.15 11.66
CA GLU A 122 53.91 -30.71 10.68
C GLU A 122 52.59 -31.19 11.33
N GLU A 123 52.66 -31.63 12.58
CA GLU A 123 51.51 -32.06 13.39
C GLU A 123 50.56 -30.91 13.74
N GLU A 124 51.09 -29.73 14.09
CA GLU A 124 50.28 -28.55 14.40
C GLU A 124 49.61 -27.95 13.17
N LYS A 125 50.26 -28.04 12.00
CA LYS A 125 49.67 -27.64 10.71
C LYS A 125 48.55 -28.61 10.30
N ALA A 126 48.76 -29.91 10.48
CA ALA A 126 47.73 -30.92 10.23
C ALA A 126 46.51 -30.73 11.15
N ALA A 127 46.74 -30.42 12.44
CA ALA A 127 45.67 -30.15 13.39
C ALA A 127 44.84 -28.91 13.01
N LYS A 128 45.50 -27.80 12.62
CA LYS A 128 44.80 -26.57 12.18
C LYS A 128 44.04 -26.77 10.87
N LEU A 129 44.57 -27.56 9.93
CA LEU A 129 43.85 -27.92 8.70
C LEU A 129 42.63 -28.79 9.00
N ALA A 130 42.75 -29.75 9.91
CA ALA A 130 41.63 -30.58 10.35
C ALA A 130 40.55 -29.75 11.06
N GLU A 131 40.95 -28.79 11.91
CA GLU A 131 40.03 -27.85 12.56
C GLU A 131 39.32 -26.94 11.54
N LEU A 132 40.05 -26.39 10.57
CA LEU A 132 39.49 -25.55 9.51
C LEU A 132 38.52 -26.35 8.64
N GLN A 133 38.88 -27.58 8.25
CA GLN A 133 38.00 -28.49 7.50
C GLN A 133 36.75 -28.86 8.31
N ALA A 134 36.88 -29.11 9.61
CA ALA A 134 35.75 -29.38 10.50
C ALA A 134 34.82 -28.16 10.62
N ARG A 135 35.38 -26.94 10.71
CA ARG A 135 34.60 -25.69 10.74
C ARG A 135 33.87 -25.43 9.43
N LEU A 136 34.51 -25.70 8.29
CA LEU A 136 33.88 -25.60 6.97
C LEU A 136 32.79 -26.66 6.78
N ALA A 137 33.02 -27.89 7.24
CA ALA A 137 32.01 -28.96 7.22
C ALA A 137 30.81 -28.62 8.10
N ALA A 138 31.03 -28.10 9.31
CA ALA A 138 29.97 -27.64 10.20
C ALA A 138 29.15 -26.50 9.58
N LYS A 139 29.81 -25.52 8.94
CA LYS A 139 29.14 -24.41 8.24
C LYS A 139 28.34 -24.88 7.02
N ARG A 140 28.85 -25.88 6.29
CA ARG A 140 28.11 -26.51 5.17
C ARG A 140 26.88 -27.26 5.66
N GLU A 141 26.97 -27.97 6.78
CA GLU A 141 25.84 -28.68 7.39
C GLU A 141 24.75 -27.71 7.87
N GLU A 142 25.15 -26.64 8.54
CA GLU A 142 24.25 -25.59 9.01
C GLU A 142 23.52 -24.93 7.82
N LYS A 143 24.27 -24.55 6.77
CA LYS A 143 23.69 -23.99 5.55
C LYS A 143 22.69 -24.96 4.90
N ARG A 144 23.03 -26.26 4.81
CA ARG A 144 22.12 -27.27 4.26
C ARG A 144 20.84 -27.42 5.09
N ARG A 145 20.94 -27.33 6.42
CA ARG A 145 19.78 -27.39 7.32
C ARG A 145 18.86 -26.18 7.13
N LEU A 146 19.45 -24.98 7.04
CA LEU A 146 18.70 -23.74 6.80
C LEU A 146 18.00 -23.78 5.43
N GLU A 147 18.71 -24.15 4.37
CA GLU A 147 18.13 -24.28 3.03
C GLU A 147 16.99 -25.32 2.99
N ALA A 148 17.12 -26.43 3.73
CA ALA A 148 16.07 -27.44 3.83
C ALA A 148 14.85 -26.93 4.61
N GLU A 149 15.05 -26.08 5.63
CA GLU A 149 13.96 -25.44 6.36
C GLU A 149 13.25 -24.38 5.51
N ASP A 150 14.01 -23.55 4.80
CA ASP A 150 13.48 -22.54 3.87
C ASP A 150 12.73 -23.19 2.70
N ALA A 151 13.22 -24.32 2.17
CA ALA A 151 12.51 -25.10 1.16
C ALA A 151 11.18 -25.65 1.70
N LYS A 152 11.15 -26.16 2.93
CA LYS A 152 9.90 -26.59 3.59
C LYS A 152 8.95 -25.41 3.82
N GLY A 153 9.47 -24.24 4.20
CA GLY A 153 8.71 -23.00 4.35
C GLY A 153 8.04 -22.58 3.04
N ARG A 154 8.82 -22.50 1.94
CA ARG A 154 8.31 -22.16 0.61
C ARG A 154 7.23 -23.12 0.12
N GLU A 155 7.42 -24.43 0.28
CA GLU A 155 6.41 -25.43 -0.11
C GLU A 155 5.14 -25.34 0.76
N ARG A 156 5.26 -25.01 2.05
CA ARG A 156 4.10 -24.74 2.92
C ARG A 156 3.32 -23.51 2.47
N VAL A 157 4.01 -22.41 2.16
CA VAL A 157 3.38 -21.18 1.65
C VAL A 157 2.66 -21.47 0.34
N ARG A 158 3.27 -22.21 -0.60
CA ARG A 158 2.62 -22.59 -1.86
C ARG A 158 1.32 -23.38 -1.66
N ARG A 159 1.30 -24.32 -0.71
CA ARG A 159 0.10 -25.10 -0.39
C ARG A 159 -0.95 -24.27 0.34
N ALA A 160 -0.52 -23.43 1.28
CA ALA A 160 -1.41 -22.56 2.04
C ALA A 160 -2.10 -21.55 1.12
N THR A 161 -1.36 -20.86 0.25
CA THR A 161 -1.95 -19.90 -0.71
C THR A 161 -2.88 -20.60 -1.70
N GLY A 162 -2.53 -21.80 -2.19
CA GLY A 162 -3.43 -22.60 -3.02
C GLY A 162 -4.74 -22.94 -2.31
N LYS A 163 -4.66 -23.39 -1.05
CA LYS A 163 -5.84 -23.72 -0.23
C LYS A 163 -6.67 -22.47 0.09
N GLU A 164 -6.03 -21.37 0.46
CA GLU A 164 -6.69 -20.09 0.73
C GLU A 164 -7.42 -19.55 -0.49
N MET A 165 -6.85 -19.67 -1.69
CA MET A 165 -7.52 -19.27 -2.94
C MET A 165 -8.76 -20.11 -3.22
N THR A 166 -8.73 -21.41 -2.92
CA THR A 166 -9.91 -22.28 -3.06
C THR A 166 -10.99 -21.94 -2.03
N GLU A 167 -10.62 -21.78 -0.75
CA GLU A 167 -11.55 -21.42 0.32
C GLU A 167 -12.14 -20.03 0.13
N LEU A 168 -11.35 -19.06 -0.34
CA LEU A 168 -11.81 -17.72 -0.67
C LEU A 168 -12.83 -17.75 -1.82
N LYS A 169 -12.56 -18.54 -2.86
CA LYS A 169 -13.49 -18.71 -3.99
C LYS A 169 -14.80 -19.36 -3.55
N GLU A 170 -14.76 -20.34 -2.65
CA GLU A 170 -15.97 -20.95 -2.08
C GLU A 170 -16.75 -19.97 -1.21
N LYS A 171 -16.07 -19.21 -0.33
CA LYS A 171 -16.70 -18.15 0.48
C LYS A 171 -17.36 -17.06 -0.38
N ILE A 172 -16.72 -16.63 -1.46
CA ILE A 172 -17.30 -15.65 -2.38
C ILE A 172 -18.59 -16.21 -3.00
N LYS A 173 -18.57 -17.45 -3.50
CA LYS A 173 -19.76 -18.10 -4.06
C LYS A 173 -20.87 -18.28 -3.03
N GLU A 174 -20.53 -18.67 -1.81
CA GLU A 174 -21.50 -18.83 -0.74
C GLU A 174 -22.14 -17.49 -0.35
N GLN A 175 -21.34 -16.43 -0.23
CA GLN A 175 -21.84 -15.08 0.04
C GLN A 175 -22.74 -14.55 -1.10
N GLU A 176 -22.39 -14.80 -2.36
CA GLU A 176 -23.23 -14.45 -3.51
C GLU A 176 -24.56 -15.22 -3.48
N MET A 177 -24.53 -16.51 -3.17
CA MET A 177 -25.73 -17.34 -3.05
C MET A 177 -26.61 -16.87 -1.88
N GLN A 178 -26.02 -16.58 -0.72
CA GLN A 178 -26.74 -16.07 0.44
C GLN A 178 -27.38 -14.70 0.14
N LYS A 179 -26.64 -13.77 -0.48
CA LYS A 179 -27.18 -12.48 -0.91
C LYS A 179 -28.32 -12.64 -1.92
N ALA A 180 -28.23 -13.59 -2.84
CA ALA A 180 -29.31 -13.88 -3.78
C ALA A 180 -30.57 -14.41 -3.08
N LEU A 181 -30.41 -15.29 -2.09
CA LEU A 181 -31.53 -15.79 -1.28
C LEU A 181 -32.18 -14.69 -0.43
N GLU A 182 -31.36 -13.83 0.20
CA GLU A 182 -31.83 -12.69 0.98
C GLU A 182 -32.56 -11.66 0.10
N ALA A 183 -32.00 -11.34 -1.08
CA ALA A 183 -32.64 -10.46 -2.05
C ALA A 183 -34.01 -11.01 -2.48
N LYS A 184 -34.12 -12.31 -2.76
CA LYS A 184 -35.42 -12.93 -3.08
C LYS A 184 -36.40 -12.93 -1.91
N LYS A 185 -35.92 -13.04 -0.68
CA LYS A 185 -36.79 -12.94 0.52
C LYS A 185 -37.29 -11.51 0.70
N LYS A 186 -36.41 -10.53 0.55
CA LYS A 186 -36.72 -9.10 0.66
C LYS A 186 -37.70 -8.66 -0.43
N GLU A 187 -37.47 -9.06 -1.68
CA GLU A 187 -38.40 -8.80 -2.79
C GLU A 187 -39.78 -9.38 -2.50
N LYS A 188 -39.88 -10.62 -2.02
CA LYS A 188 -41.16 -11.23 -1.63
C LYS A 188 -41.85 -10.48 -0.48
N GLU A 189 -41.08 -10.00 0.50
CA GLU A 189 -41.63 -9.25 1.64
C GLU A 189 -42.11 -7.86 1.20
N ASP A 190 -41.35 -7.16 0.37
CA ASP A 190 -41.69 -5.85 -0.16
C ASP A 190 -42.91 -5.94 -1.09
N ASP A 191 -43.01 -6.98 -1.91
CA ASP A 191 -44.20 -7.30 -2.71
C ASP A 191 -45.43 -7.58 -1.84
N ARG A 192 -45.25 -8.33 -0.75
CA ARG A 192 -46.34 -8.58 0.21
C ARG A 192 -46.80 -7.27 0.85
N LYS A 193 -45.86 -6.45 1.33
CA LYS A 193 -46.16 -5.13 1.93
C LYS A 193 -46.81 -4.19 0.93
N ALA A 194 -46.37 -4.20 -0.33
CA ALA A 194 -46.99 -3.40 -1.40
C ALA A 194 -48.43 -3.83 -1.66
N LYS A 195 -48.68 -5.14 -1.76
CA LYS A 195 -50.04 -5.69 -1.89
C LYS A 195 -50.92 -5.37 -0.70
N GLU A 196 -50.40 -5.46 0.52
CA GLU A 196 -51.11 -5.08 1.75
C GLU A 196 -51.45 -3.59 1.76
N LYS A 197 -50.52 -2.71 1.36
CA LYS A 197 -50.78 -1.26 1.23
C LYS A 197 -51.87 -0.95 0.20
N ILE A 198 -51.82 -1.59 -0.97
CA ILE A 198 -52.84 -1.42 -2.02
C ILE A 198 -54.20 -1.90 -1.50
N LYS A 199 -54.24 -3.07 -0.85
CA LYS A 199 -55.48 -3.60 -0.26
C LYS A 199 -56.07 -2.66 0.80
N ALA A 200 -55.22 -2.12 1.68
CA ALA A 200 -55.64 -1.16 2.70
C ALA A 200 -56.16 0.16 2.09
N GLN A 201 -55.54 0.65 1.00
CA GLN A 201 -56.05 1.82 0.27
C GLN A 201 -57.42 1.57 -0.36
N ILE A 202 -57.63 0.40 -0.98
CA ILE A 202 -58.93 0.02 -1.56
C ILE A 202 -60.00 -0.11 -0.46
N GLU A 203 -59.65 -0.67 0.69
CA GLU A 203 -60.57 -0.78 1.83
C GLU A 203 -60.92 0.59 2.41
N ALA A 204 -59.94 1.47 2.57
CA ALA A 204 -60.16 2.84 3.03
C ALA A 204 -61.04 3.63 2.05
N ASP A 205 -60.78 3.56 0.74
CA ASP A 205 -61.61 4.21 -0.29
C ASP A 205 -63.04 3.64 -0.31
N LYS A 206 -63.19 2.32 -0.19
CA LYS A 206 -64.50 1.67 -0.11
C LYS A 206 -65.27 2.08 1.15
N ARG A 207 -64.58 2.20 2.29
CA ARG A 207 -65.15 2.65 3.56
C ARG A 207 -65.56 4.12 3.49
N GLU A 208 -64.75 4.98 2.88
CA GLU A 208 -65.08 6.39 2.70
C GLU A 208 -66.29 6.57 1.76
N ARG A 209 -66.33 5.82 0.66
CA ARG A 209 -67.49 5.83 -0.25
C ARG A 209 -68.76 5.33 0.44
N ALA A 210 -68.66 4.25 1.22
CA ALA A 210 -69.79 3.76 2.01
C ALA A 210 -70.27 4.83 3.01
N ARG A 211 -69.35 5.48 3.74
CA ARG A 211 -69.68 6.57 4.69
C ARG A 211 -70.37 7.73 3.99
N LYS A 212 -69.87 8.19 2.84
CA LYS A 212 -70.48 9.29 2.07
C LYS A 212 -71.86 8.92 1.53
N VAL A 213 -72.07 7.66 1.09
CA VAL A 213 -73.39 7.19 0.65
C VAL A 213 -74.36 7.11 1.82
N GLU A 214 -73.92 6.64 2.98
CA GLU A 214 -74.74 6.60 4.19
C GLU A 214 -75.09 8.02 4.66
N GLU A 215 -74.12 8.93 4.72
CA GLU A 215 -74.30 10.34 5.05
C GLU A 215 -75.30 11.02 4.09
N ARG A 216 -75.21 10.74 2.79
CA ARG A 216 -76.17 11.26 1.79
C ARG A 216 -77.56 10.65 1.96
N LYS A 217 -77.69 9.38 2.35
CA LYS A 217 -78.98 8.75 2.66
C LYS A 217 -79.60 9.31 3.93
N LEU A 218 -78.82 9.49 5.00
CA LEU A 218 -79.24 10.12 6.26
C LEU A 218 -79.71 11.57 6.01
N ALA A 219 -78.96 12.34 5.21
CA ALA A 219 -79.36 13.68 4.80
C ALA A 219 -80.66 13.70 3.96
N ALA A 220 -80.87 12.72 3.08
CA ALA A 220 -82.09 12.61 2.26
C ALA A 220 -83.33 12.16 3.06
N GLN A 221 -83.14 11.44 4.18
CA GLN A 221 -84.23 11.04 5.09
C GLN A 221 -84.64 12.13 6.08
N GLY A 222 -84.10 13.35 5.97
CA GLY A 222 -84.56 14.51 6.72
C GLY A 222 -84.26 14.48 8.22
N ILE A 223 -83.45 13.52 8.69
CA ILE A 223 -82.92 13.51 10.07
C ILE A 223 -81.69 14.41 10.07
N SER A 224 -81.96 15.72 10.14
CA SER A 224 -80.97 16.75 10.40
C SER A 224 -80.46 16.59 11.82
N THR A 225 -79.29 15.97 12.00
CA THR A 225 -78.50 16.19 13.21
C THR A 225 -77.98 17.62 13.17
N THR A 226 -78.77 18.52 13.75
CA THR A 226 -78.38 19.89 14.00
C THR A 226 -77.26 19.92 15.04
N GLN A 227 -76.34 20.88 14.83
CA GLN A 227 -75.27 21.36 15.72
C GLN A 227 -73.90 20.67 15.56
N ARG A 228 -73.03 21.34 14.78
CA ARG A 228 -72.13 22.32 15.41
C ARG A 228 -71.68 23.37 14.40
N GLN A 229 -72.20 24.59 14.57
CA GLN A 229 -71.52 25.80 14.15
C GLN A 229 -70.23 25.91 14.97
N VAL A 230 -69.09 26.00 14.29
CA VAL A 230 -67.87 26.60 14.83
C VAL A 230 -67.42 27.60 13.77
N GLU A 231 -67.16 28.82 14.21
CA GLU A 231 -66.92 29.99 13.39
C GLU A 231 -65.89 29.79 12.28
N ALA A 232 -66.18 30.42 11.14
CA ALA A 232 -65.20 30.75 10.12
C ALA A 232 -64.17 31.74 10.70
N LYS A 233 -63.02 31.22 11.13
CA LYS A 233 -61.80 31.99 11.37
C LYS A 233 -61.05 32.13 10.02
N PRO A 234 -60.52 33.30 9.66
CA PRO A 234 -59.84 33.50 8.39
C PRO A 234 -58.65 32.54 8.24
N ALA A 235 -58.45 32.10 6.99
CA ALA A 235 -57.48 31.11 6.57
C ALA A 235 -56.09 31.32 7.22
N PRO A 236 -55.50 30.29 7.85
CA PRO A 236 -54.06 30.27 7.99
C PRO A 236 -53.49 29.99 6.60
N ALA A 237 -52.60 30.88 6.15
CA ALA A 237 -51.59 30.57 5.15
C ALA A 237 -50.98 29.20 5.47
N PRO A 238 -50.54 28.41 4.47
CA PRO A 238 -50.00 27.08 4.71
C PRO A 238 -48.93 27.17 5.79
N ALA A 239 -49.23 26.61 6.95
CA ALA A 239 -48.27 26.46 8.02
C ALA A 239 -47.14 25.62 7.43
N ILE A 240 -46.00 26.27 7.23
CA ILE A 240 -44.73 25.61 6.95
C ILE A 240 -44.56 24.65 8.11
N VAL A 241 -44.89 23.38 7.88
CA VAL A 241 -44.52 22.29 8.78
C VAL A 241 -43.00 22.36 8.82
N SER A 242 -42.45 22.89 9.92
CA SER A 242 -41.03 22.83 10.24
C SER A 242 -40.68 21.36 10.48
N LYS A 243 -40.61 20.61 9.39
CA LYS A 243 -40.01 19.29 9.35
C LYS A 243 -38.55 19.52 9.74
N ASN A 244 -38.20 19.11 10.95
CA ASN A 244 -36.80 18.96 11.33
C ASN A 244 -36.24 17.87 10.41
N TYR A 245 -35.46 18.25 9.41
CA TYR A 245 -34.72 17.28 8.63
C TYR A 245 -33.36 17.14 9.29
N ASP A 246 -32.96 15.91 9.60
CA ASP A 246 -31.65 15.61 10.20
C ASP A 246 -30.53 15.62 9.16
N GLU A 247 -30.89 15.60 7.87
CA GLU A 247 -29.99 15.57 6.73
C GLU A 247 -30.26 16.75 5.79
N THR A 248 -29.21 17.24 5.16
CA THR A 248 -29.23 18.37 4.22
C THR A 248 -28.41 18.05 2.98
N ARG A 249 -29.01 18.21 1.80
CA ARG A 249 -28.33 18.00 0.52
C ARG A 249 -27.88 19.34 -0.07
N LEU A 250 -26.57 19.55 -0.13
CA LEU A 250 -25.97 20.76 -0.69
C LEU A 250 -25.46 20.50 -2.11
N GLN A 251 -25.89 21.33 -3.05
CA GLN A 251 -25.32 21.39 -4.40
C GLN A 251 -24.38 22.59 -4.51
N ILE A 252 -23.09 22.34 -4.64
CA ILE A 252 -22.04 23.36 -4.69
C ILE A 252 -21.60 23.52 -6.15
N ARG A 253 -21.88 24.68 -6.74
CA ARG A 253 -21.46 25.06 -8.09
C ARG A 253 -20.10 25.73 -8.02
N LEU A 254 -19.10 25.12 -8.66
CA LEU A 254 -17.79 25.72 -8.81
C LEU A 254 -17.78 26.63 -10.05
N PRO A 255 -16.93 27.67 -10.10
CA PRO A 255 -16.82 28.55 -11.26
C PRO A 255 -16.09 27.88 -12.43
N ASP A 256 -15.46 26.73 -12.17
CA ASP A 256 -14.48 26.05 -13.02
C ASP A 256 -14.89 24.59 -13.31
N GLY A 257 -16.14 24.19 -13.05
CA GLY A 257 -16.50 22.78 -13.22
C GLY A 257 -17.93 22.36 -12.87
N ALA A 258 -18.10 21.03 -12.86
CA ALA A 258 -19.37 20.37 -12.60
C ALA A 258 -19.87 20.61 -11.16
N PRO A 259 -21.19 20.72 -10.94
CA PRO A 259 -21.74 20.92 -9.61
C PRO A 259 -21.50 19.69 -8.72
N ILE A 260 -20.88 19.89 -7.57
CA ILE A 260 -20.66 18.84 -6.57
C ILE A 260 -21.90 18.74 -5.71
N THR A 261 -22.44 17.54 -5.52
CA THR A 261 -23.60 17.34 -4.65
C THR A 261 -23.20 16.45 -3.47
N GLN A 262 -23.36 16.98 -2.26
CA GLN A 262 -22.97 16.28 -1.04
C GLN A 262 -24.09 16.36 0.00
N THR A 263 -24.26 15.28 0.76
CA THR A 263 -25.20 15.22 1.88
C THR A 263 -24.43 15.44 3.18
N PHE A 264 -24.92 16.37 3.99
CA PHE A 264 -24.39 16.74 5.31
C PHE A 264 -25.50 16.58 6.35
N ARG A 265 -25.13 16.51 7.63
CA ARG A 265 -26.12 16.50 8.72
C ARG A 265 -26.59 17.93 9.00
N ALA A 266 -27.83 18.09 9.45
CA ALA A 266 -28.38 19.43 9.74
C ALA A 266 -27.62 20.16 10.86
N ASP A 267 -27.00 19.41 11.76
CA ASP A 267 -26.19 19.91 12.87
C ASP A 267 -24.72 20.16 12.49
N ASP A 268 -24.30 19.81 11.27
CA ASP A 268 -22.92 20.06 10.82
C ASP A 268 -22.69 21.57 10.64
N GLN A 269 -21.45 22.00 10.92
CA GLN A 269 -21.02 23.39 10.75
C GLN A 269 -20.67 23.69 9.29
N LEU A 270 -20.83 24.95 8.89
CA LEU A 270 -20.45 25.41 7.56
C LEU A 270 -18.94 25.24 7.28
N SER A 271 -18.09 25.25 8.32
CA SER A 271 -16.65 24.93 8.23
C SER A 271 -16.38 23.60 7.52
N ALA A 272 -17.14 22.54 7.83
CA ALA A 272 -16.98 21.23 7.19
C ALA A 272 -17.28 21.28 5.68
N VAL A 273 -18.21 22.15 5.25
CA VAL A 273 -18.50 22.39 3.83
C VAL A 273 -17.34 23.12 3.16
N TYR A 274 -16.75 24.11 3.83
CA TYR A 274 -15.53 24.77 3.37
C TYR A 274 -14.37 23.78 3.23
N ASP A 275 -14.14 22.91 4.21
CA ASP A 275 -13.08 21.90 4.16
C ASP A 275 -13.32 20.89 3.02
N PHE A 276 -14.56 20.50 2.78
CA PHE A 276 -14.92 19.61 1.67
C PHE A 276 -14.66 20.25 0.29
N VAL A 277 -14.97 21.54 0.14
CA VAL A 277 -14.68 22.28 -1.10
C VAL A 277 -13.17 22.50 -1.25
N ALA A 278 -12.45 22.78 -0.16
CA ALA A 278 -10.99 22.92 -0.16
C ALA A 278 -10.29 21.59 -0.50
N LYS A 279 -10.83 20.44 -0.06
CA LYS A 279 -10.33 19.11 -0.45
C LYS A 279 -10.60 18.81 -1.92
N SER A 280 -11.72 19.27 -2.46
CA SER A 280 -12.07 19.12 -3.88
C SER A 280 -11.24 20.07 -4.78
N ARG A 281 -10.77 21.20 -4.24
CA ARG A 281 -9.89 22.16 -4.91
C ARG A 281 -8.83 22.71 -3.95
N PRO A 282 -7.65 22.09 -3.84
CA PRO A 282 -6.57 22.63 -3.03
C PRO A 282 -5.98 23.90 -3.67
N GLY A 283 -5.80 24.96 -2.89
CA GLY A 283 -4.99 26.12 -3.27
C GLY A 283 -5.73 27.38 -3.76
N THR A 284 -7.06 27.46 -3.63
CA THR A 284 -7.80 28.70 -3.97
C THR A 284 -8.64 29.17 -2.79
N SER A 285 -8.53 30.43 -2.41
CA SER A 285 -9.48 31.05 -1.49
C SER A 285 -10.80 31.27 -2.22
N PHE A 286 -11.87 30.65 -1.75
CA PHE A 286 -13.22 30.80 -2.31
C PHE A 286 -14.19 31.29 -1.25
N LYS A 287 -15.26 31.96 -1.68
CA LYS A 287 -16.40 32.37 -0.87
C LYS A 287 -17.61 31.54 -1.28
N LEU A 288 -18.33 31.00 -0.31
CA LEU A 288 -19.60 30.32 -0.58
C LEU A 288 -20.74 31.33 -0.57
N LEU A 289 -21.43 31.46 -1.71
CA LEU A 289 -22.63 32.28 -1.87
C LEU A 289 -23.86 31.38 -1.99
N GLN A 290 -24.87 31.62 -1.17
CA GLN A 290 -26.20 31.06 -1.37
C GLN A 290 -26.86 31.76 -2.56
N THR A 291 -27.43 31.01 -3.50
CA THR A 291 -28.03 31.59 -4.72
C THR A 291 -29.36 32.29 -4.45
N PHE A 292 -30.14 31.79 -3.48
CA PHE A 292 -31.43 32.36 -3.10
C PHE A 292 -31.80 32.09 -1.64
N PRO A 293 -32.14 33.12 -0.85
CA PRO A 293 -31.78 34.53 -1.05
C PRO A 293 -30.26 34.71 -1.15
N ARG A 294 -29.78 35.70 -1.91
CA ARG A 294 -28.34 35.92 -2.09
C ARG A 294 -27.69 36.28 -0.76
N LYS A 295 -27.00 35.33 -0.13
CA LYS A 295 -26.26 35.52 1.11
C LYS A 295 -24.83 35.02 0.94
N VAL A 296 -23.86 35.88 1.24
CA VAL A 296 -22.45 35.48 1.27
C VAL A 296 -22.19 34.86 2.65
N LEU A 297 -21.78 33.60 2.67
CA LEU A 297 -21.55 32.85 3.90
C LEU A 297 -20.06 32.93 4.27
N ASP A 298 -19.62 34.07 4.80
CA ASP A 298 -18.21 34.35 5.14
C ASP A 298 -17.99 34.44 6.66
N GLY A 299 -16.74 34.33 7.11
CA GLY A 299 -16.28 34.60 8.47
C GLY A 299 -17.15 33.99 9.59
N ASP A 300 -18.02 34.82 10.16
CA ASP A 300 -18.91 34.49 11.29
C ASP A 300 -19.97 33.43 10.98
N ASP A 301 -20.29 33.20 9.70
CA ASP A 301 -21.22 32.13 9.31
C ASP A 301 -20.54 30.75 9.28
N ARG A 302 -19.20 30.66 9.36
CA ARG A 302 -18.45 29.38 9.35
C ARG A 302 -18.68 28.54 10.60
N SER A 303 -18.93 29.18 11.74
CA SER A 303 -19.15 28.53 13.04
C SER A 303 -20.61 28.14 13.27
N LYS A 304 -21.54 28.59 12.41
CA LYS A 304 -22.97 28.29 12.49
C LYS A 304 -23.30 26.95 11.83
N THR A 305 -24.36 26.32 12.31
CA THR A 305 -24.86 25.05 11.75
C THR A 305 -25.63 25.27 10.45
N LEU A 306 -25.71 24.25 9.60
CA LEU A 306 -26.51 24.29 8.37
C LEU A 306 -28.00 24.57 8.65
N LYS A 307 -28.49 24.16 9.82
CA LYS A 307 -29.84 24.46 10.33
C LYS A 307 -30.03 25.95 10.64
N GLU A 308 -29.09 26.58 11.33
CA GLU A 308 -29.13 28.02 11.64
C GLU A 308 -29.04 28.89 10.38
N LEU A 309 -28.32 28.41 9.36
CA LEU A 309 -28.18 29.09 8.07
C LEU A 309 -29.37 28.83 7.12
N ASN A 310 -30.39 28.07 7.54
CA ASN A 310 -31.56 27.70 6.73
C ASN A 310 -31.19 27.00 5.42
N LEU A 311 -30.15 26.17 5.44
CA LEU A 311 -29.70 25.39 4.27
C LEU A 311 -30.38 24.01 4.15
N VAL A 312 -31.21 23.68 5.14
CA VAL A 312 -31.98 22.43 5.27
C VAL A 312 -33.33 22.56 4.54
N PRO A 313 -33.85 21.54 3.82
CA PRO A 313 -33.30 20.20 3.57
C PRO A 313 -32.41 20.10 2.32
N SER A 314 -32.44 21.12 1.46
CA SER A 314 -31.60 21.20 0.27
C SER A 314 -31.30 22.64 -0.07
N ALA A 315 -30.04 22.94 -0.36
CA ALA A 315 -29.61 24.26 -0.79
C ALA A 315 -28.59 24.20 -1.92
N ALA A 316 -28.57 25.25 -2.74
CA ALA A 316 -27.59 25.46 -3.79
C ALA A 316 -26.64 26.59 -3.39
N LEU A 317 -25.36 26.26 -3.31
CA LEU A 317 -24.27 27.20 -3.02
C LEU A 317 -23.41 27.37 -4.27
N MET A 318 -22.84 28.54 -4.45
CA MET A 318 -21.89 28.88 -5.50
C MET A 318 -20.56 29.22 -4.84
N ALA A 319 -19.50 28.52 -5.20
CA ALA A 319 -18.14 28.91 -4.82
C ALA A 319 -17.67 29.99 -5.81
N GLN A 320 -17.31 31.17 -5.31
CA GLN A 320 -16.73 32.26 -6.11
C GLN A 320 -15.34 32.61 -5.60
#